data_AF-A0A7S1DB82-F1
#
_entry.id   AF-A0A7S1DB82-F1
#
_cell.length_a   1.000
_cell.length_b   1.000
_cell.length_c   1.000
_cell.angle_alpha   90.00
_cell.angle_beta   90.00
_cell.angle_gamma   90.00
#
_symmetry.space_group_name_H-M   'P 1'
#
loop_
_entity.id
_entity.type
_entity.pdbx_description
1 polymer ?
#
loop_
_entity_poly.entity_id
_entity_poly.type
_entity_poly.pdbx_seq_one_letter_code
_entity_poly.pdbx_strand_id
1 'polypeptide(L)'
;IGAMDGFSPFKQDQIIPLLLDLLKPGGRLYIVGLEPIPDKVPGRDNVVCKMRQIRDACILLAGHRCYREYPLEWIQKECRKQSGICKLLDSHTFPIIYRHSTILRQINVARSKLPFFPSKDLAASMRIVLNDLEQQALDATEEAPIKLGFDYVVSVEKLHI
;
A
#
# COMPACT_ATOMS: atom_id res chain seq x y z
N ILE A 1 9.28 -2.13 3.54
CA ILE A 1 10.13 -2.15 2.31
C ILE A 1 9.71 -1.05 1.35
N GLY A 2 8.42 -0.95 0.97
CA GLY A 2 7.90 0.17 0.14
C GLY A 2 8.30 1.56 0.65
N ALA A 3 8.28 1.76 1.96
CA ALA A 3 8.65 3.02 2.62
C ALA A 3 10.09 3.45 2.36
N MET A 4 10.99 2.53 2.05
CA MET A 4 12.39 2.86 1.78
C MET A 4 12.56 3.68 0.52
N ASP A 5 11.61 3.64 -0.42
CA ASP A 5 11.71 4.40 -1.66
C ASP A 5 11.82 5.92 -1.43
N GLY A 6 11.27 6.42 -0.31
CA GLY A 6 11.41 7.82 0.09
C GLY A 6 12.74 8.19 0.77
N PHE A 7 13.53 7.22 1.24
CA PHE A 7 14.72 7.47 2.07
C PHE A 7 16.02 6.90 1.49
N SER A 8 15.95 5.74 0.82
CA SER A 8 17.09 5.00 0.28
C SER A 8 16.67 4.39 -1.06
N PRO A 9 16.55 5.24 -2.10
CA PRO A 9 16.15 4.77 -3.43
C PRO A 9 17.17 3.75 -3.94
N PHE A 10 16.67 2.72 -4.64
CA PHE A 10 17.45 1.65 -5.27
C PHE A 10 18.11 0.63 -4.31
N LYS A 11 17.65 0.52 -3.06
CA LYS A 11 18.11 -0.51 -2.11
C LYS A 11 16.99 -1.41 -1.57
N GLN A 12 15.78 -1.31 -2.12
CA GLN A 12 14.63 -2.07 -1.63
C GLN A 12 14.78 -3.57 -1.84
N ASP A 13 15.44 -4.00 -2.92
CA ASP A 13 15.78 -5.38 -3.22
C ASP A 13 16.90 -5.94 -2.32
N GLN A 14 17.73 -5.06 -1.76
CA GLN A 14 18.86 -5.44 -0.90
C GLN A 14 18.52 -5.46 0.60
N ILE A 15 17.35 -4.94 1.01
CA ILE A 15 17.06 -4.80 2.43
C ILE A 15 16.93 -6.14 3.16
N ILE A 16 16.40 -7.16 2.49
CA ILE A 16 16.22 -8.48 3.10
C ILE A 16 17.57 -9.11 3.48
N PRO A 17 18.56 -9.26 2.57
CA PRO A 17 19.86 -9.80 2.96
C PRO A 17 20.57 -8.93 4.01
N LEU A 18 20.49 -7.59 3.90
CA LEU A 18 21.08 -6.69 4.91
C LEU A 18 20.49 -6.91 6.31
N LEU A 19 19.18 -7.10 6.41
CA LEU A 19 18.54 -7.41 7.68
C LEU A 19 18.93 -8.80 8.17
N LEU A 20 18.95 -9.80 7.29
CA LEU A 20 19.35 -11.18 7.61
C LEU A 20 20.76 -11.26 8.22
N ASP A 21 21.70 -10.46 7.73
CA ASP A 21 23.06 -10.40 8.27
C ASP A 21 23.10 -9.96 9.74
N LEU A 22 22.14 -9.14 10.17
CA LEU A 22 22.03 -8.65 11.55
C LEU A 22 21.38 -9.66 12.52
N LEU A 23 20.73 -10.72 12.02
CA LEU A 23 20.14 -11.75 12.89
C LEU A 23 21.20 -12.72 13.42
N LYS A 24 20.97 -13.21 14.64
CA LYS A 24 21.67 -14.38 15.17
C LYS A 24 21.15 -15.66 14.48
N PRO A 25 21.94 -16.75 14.44
CA PRO A 25 21.46 -18.08 14.05
C PRO A 25 20.15 -18.46 14.77
N GLY A 26 19.16 -18.94 14.02
CA GLY A 26 17.81 -19.24 14.53
C GLY A 26 16.94 -18.00 14.81
N GLY A 27 17.44 -16.79 14.57
CA GLY A 27 16.67 -15.55 14.70
C GLY A 27 15.62 -15.40 13.61
N ARG A 28 14.53 -14.68 13.90
CA ARG A 28 13.40 -14.50 12.97
C ARG A 28 13.24 -13.06 12.51
N LEU A 29 12.95 -12.91 11.22
CA LEU A 29 12.55 -11.66 10.60
C LEU A 29 11.08 -11.76 10.18
N TYR A 30 10.28 -10.79 10.62
CA TYR A 30 8.88 -10.64 10.26
C TYR A 30 8.74 -9.46 9.30
N ILE A 31 8.29 -9.74 8.07
CA ILE A 31 8.10 -8.73 7.04
C ILE A 31 6.61 -8.47 6.92
N VAL A 32 6.19 -7.25 7.27
CA VAL A 32 4.81 -6.79 7.18
C VAL A 32 4.64 -5.92 5.95
N GLY A 33 3.56 -6.13 5.20
CA GLY A 33 3.23 -5.32 4.04
C GLY A 33 1.75 -5.35 3.71
N LEU A 34 1.38 -4.55 2.72
CA LEU A 34 0.03 -4.42 2.19
C LEU A 34 0.03 -4.94 0.76
N GLU A 35 -0.96 -5.76 0.39
CA GLU A 35 -1.14 -6.14 -1.02
C GLU A 35 -1.58 -4.92 -1.84
N PRO A 36 -0.96 -4.65 -3.00
CA PRO A 36 -1.38 -3.56 -3.86
C PRO A 36 -2.88 -3.64 -4.20
N ILE A 37 -3.59 -2.53 -4.01
CA ILE A 37 -5.00 -2.44 -4.42
C ILE A 37 -5.07 -2.69 -5.94
N PRO A 38 -5.99 -3.52 -6.44
CA PRO A 38 -6.14 -3.78 -7.88
C PRO A 38 -6.69 -2.56 -8.61
N ASP A 39 -6.36 -2.40 -9.90
CA ASP A 39 -6.76 -1.21 -10.68
C ASP A 39 -8.26 -1.06 -10.88
N LYS A 40 -8.99 -2.17 -10.87
CA LYS A 40 -10.45 -2.17 -10.95
C LYS A 40 -10.99 -3.44 -10.33
N VAL A 41 -12.14 -3.33 -9.70
CA VAL A 41 -12.99 -4.48 -9.36
C VAL A 41 -14.43 -4.23 -9.83
N PRO A 42 -15.25 -5.26 -10.00
CA PRO A 42 -16.68 -5.09 -10.27
C PRO A 42 -17.44 -4.51 -9.07
N GLY A 43 -18.58 -3.87 -9.33
CA GLY A 43 -19.53 -3.47 -8.30
C GLY A 43 -19.10 -2.29 -7.41
N ARG A 44 -19.76 -2.18 -6.24
CA ARG A 44 -19.60 -1.06 -5.30
C ARG A 44 -18.17 -0.91 -4.77
N ASP A 45 -17.46 -2.02 -4.62
CA ASP A 45 -16.11 -2.07 -4.05
C ASP A 45 -15.08 -1.31 -4.88
N ASN A 46 -15.39 -1.05 -6.16
CA ASN A 46 -14.54 -0.30 -7.08
C ASN A 46 -14.27 1.15 -6.63
N VAL A 47 -15.09 1.68 -5.71
CA VAL A 47 -14.84 2.99 -5.10
C VAL A 47 -13.49 3.05 -4.39
N VAL A 48 -13.00 1.94 -3.84
CA VAL A 48 -11.68 1.87 -3.20
C VAL A 48 -10.55 1.96 -4.24
N CYS A 49 -10.72 1.31 -5.40
CA CYS A 49 -9.78 1.41 -6.53
C CYS A 49 -9.72 2.85 -7.06
N LYS A 50 -10.88 3.48 -7.29
CA LYS A 50 -10.99 4.88 -7.72
C LYS A 50 -10.37 5.84 -6.71
N MET A 51 -10.64 5.64 -5.41
CA MET A 51 -10.05 6.44 -4.34
C MET A 51 -8.53 6.43 -4.41
N ARG A 52 -7.92 5.25 -4.56
CA ARG A 52 -6.46 5.13 -4.66
C ARG A 52 -5.92 5.84 -5.90
N GLN A 53 -6.56 5.67 -7.05
CA GLN A 53 -6.16 6.31 -8.31
C GLN A 53 -6.26 7.85 -8.23
N ILE A 54 -7.38 8.38 -7.75
CA ILE A 54 -7.61 9.83 -7.64
C ILE A 54 -6.67 10.45 -6.60
N ARG A 55 -6.44 9.77 -5.46
CA ARG A 55 -5.46 10.19 -4.46
C ARG A 55 -4.06 10.27 -5.05
N ASP A 56 -3.63 9.22 -5.75
CA ASP A 56 -2.31 9.18 -6.38
C ASP A 56 -2.18 10.27 -7.45
N ALA A 57 -3.22 10.52 -8.25
CA ALA A 57 -3.23 11.63 -9.22
C ALA A 57 -3.06 12.98 -8.51
N CYS A 58 -3.75 13.21 -7.39
CA CYS A 58 -3.59 14.44 -6.60
C CYS A 58 -2.18 14.58 -6.02
N ILE A 59 -1.56 13.48 -5.57
CA ILE A 59 -0.19 13.48 -5.07
C ILE A 59 0.79 13.87 -6.19
N LEU A 60 0.64 13.28 -7.38
CA LEU A 60 1.49 13.57 -8.53
C LEU A 60 1.33 15.01 -9.04
N LEU A 61 0.09 15.50 -9.12
CA LEU A 61 -0.20 16.89 -9.53
C LEU A 61 0.36 17.92 -8.54
N ALA A 62 0.54 17.54 -7.28
CA ALA A 62 1.22 18.35 -6.27
C ALA A 62 2.76 18.26 -6.32
N GLY A 63 3.34 17.56 -7.30
CA GLY A 63 4.79 17.36 -7.40
C GLY A 63 5.35 16.41 -6.34
N HIS A 64 4.51 15.62 -5.67
CA HIS A 64 4.91 14.67 -4.64
C HIS A 64 4.99 13.23 -5.18
N ARG A 65 5.66 12.36 -4.41
CA ARG A 65 5.82 10.94 -4.77
C ARG A 65 4.75 10.07 -4.12
N CYS A 66 4.14 9.19 -4.92
CA CYS A 66 3.24 8.16 -4.40
C CYS A 66 4.02 7.04 -3.71
N TYR A 67 3.47 6.52 -2.62
CA TYR A 67 3.98 5.31 -2.00
C TYR A 67 3.61 4.08 -2.86
N ARG A 68 4.51 3.09 -2.93
CA ARG A 68 4.26 1.81 -3.61
C ARG A 68 4.43 0.65 -2.65
N GLU A 69 3.44 -0.22 -2.65
CA GLU A 69 3.45 -1.48 -1.92
C GLU A 69 4.07 -2.58 -2.79
N TYR A 70 4.61 -3.62 -2.13
CA TYR A 70 5.12 -4.80 -2.81
C TYR A 70 4.13 -5.96 -2.62
N PRO A 71 3.77 -6.70 -3.68
CA PRO A 71 2.92 -7.88 -3.56
C PRO A 71 3.54 -8.94 -2.62
N LEU A 72 2.69 -9.68 -1.91
CA LEU A 72 3.13 -10.80 -1.07
C LEU A 72 4.01 -11.78 -1.84
N GLU A 73 3.61 -12.13 -3.06
CA GLU A 73 4.35 -13.06 -3.92
C GLU A 73 5.78 -12.57 -4.19
N TRP A 74 5.94 -11.27 -4.44
CA TRP A 74 7.24 -10.66 -4.68
C TRP A 74 8.13 -10.77 -3.43
N ILE A 75 7.59 -10.46 -2.24
CA ILE A 75 8.32 -10.60 -0.98
C ILE A 75 8.76 -12.04 -0.73
N GLN A 76 7.87 -13.00 -0.95
CA GLN A 76 8.20 -14.42 -0.81
C GLN A 76 9.30 -14.83 -1.80
N LYS A 77 9.23 -14.36 -3.05
CA LYS A 77 10.28 -14.60 -4.06
C LYS A 77 11.62 -14.03 -3.61
N GLU A 78 11.68 -12.81 -3.11
CA GLU A 78 12.92 -12.22 -2.60
C GLU A 78 13.48 -12.99 -1.40
N CYS A 79 12.64 -13.46 -0.49
CA CYS A 79 13.07 -14.32 0.62
C CYS A 79 13.64 -15.66 0.11
N ARG A 80 12.99 -16.29 -0.87
CA ARG A 80 13.45 -17.57 -1.46
C ARG A 80 14.80 -17.44 -2.18
N LYS A 81 15.15 -16.27 -2.70
CA LYS A 81 16.50 -16.02 -3.24
C LYS A 81 17.60 -16.12 -2.18
N GLN A 82 17.25 -15.93 -0.91
CA GLN A 82 18.16 -16.02 0.23
C GLN A 82 18.15 -17.41 0.88
N SER A 83 17.77 -18.47 0.15
CA SER A 83 17.63 -19.84 0.67
C SER A 83 18.91 -20.43 1.28
N GLY A 84 20.08 -19.90 0.90
CA GLY A 84 21.37 -20.26 1.51
C GLY A 84 21.65 -19.59 2.85
N ILE A 85 20.86 -18.58 3.24
CA ILE A 85 21.06 -17.77 4.46
C ILE A 85 19.87 -17.92 5.42
N CYS A 86 18.66 -18.05 4.88
CA CYS A 86 17.42 -18.12 5.64
C CYS A 86 16.44 -19.12 5.05
N LYS A 87 15.48 -19.55 5.86
CA LYS A 87 14.33 -20.36 5.46
C LYS A 87 13.06 -19.53 5.57
N LEU A 88 12.25 -19.53 4.51
CA LEU A 88 10.88 -19.04 4.54
C LEU A 88 10.03 -20.02 5.37
N LEU A 89 9.43 -19.56 6.46
CA LEU A 89 8.64 -20.39 7.36
C LEU A 89 7.15 -20.37 6.99
N ASP A 90 6.55 -19.19 6.98
CA ASP A 90 5.11 -19.04 6.76
C ASP A 90 4.75 -17.66 6.20
N SER A 91 3.53 -17.52 5.69
CA SER A 91 2.92 -16.27 5.28
C SER A 91 1.45 -16.24 5.66
N HIS A 92 1.05 -15.22 6.41
CA HIS A 92 -0.35 -15.01 6.79
C HIS A 92 -0.91 -13.75 6.14
N THR A 93 -2.20 -13.77 5.81
CA THR A 93 -2.93 -12.63 5.26
C THR A 93 -4.05 -12.19 6.19
N PHE A 94 -4.30 -10.89 6.22
CA PHE A 94 -5.28 -10.23 7.08
C PHE A 94 -6.16 -9.35 6.20
N PRO A 95 -7.44 -9.71 5.98
CA PRO A 95 -8.29 -8.96 5.07
C PRO A 95 -8.51 -7.52 5.53
N ILE A 96 -8.50 -6.59 4.58
CA ILE A 96 -8.73 -5.18 4.88
C ILE A 96 -10.22 -4.85 4.74
N ILE A 97 -10.70 -4.11 5.73
CA ILE A 97 -12.09 -3.67 5.83
C ILE A 97 -12.13 -2.16 5.70
N TYR A 98 -12.71 -1.66 4.61
CA TYR A 98 -12.92 -0.26 4.35
C TYR A 98 -14.30 0.16 4.83
N ARG A 99 -14.31 0.96 5.88
CA ARG A 99 -15.48 1.75 6.29
C ARG A 99 -15.46 3.10 5.58
N HIS A 100 -16.59 3.80 5.54
CA HIS A 100 -16.69 5.17 5.05
C HIS A 100 -15.55 6.05 5.58
N SER A 101 -15.34 6.05 6.91
CA SER A 101 -14.29 6.84 7.57
C SER A 101 -12.88 6.52 7.09
N THR A 102 -12.58 5.25 6.78
CA THR A 102 -11.28 4.83 6.25
C THR A 102 -11.04 5.38 4.84
N ILE A 103 -12.07 5.33 3.98
CA ILE A 103 -11.99 5.88 2.61
C ILE A 103 -11.90 7.41 2.66
N LEU A 104 -12.74 8.05 3.46
CA LEU A 104 -12.75 9.50 3.66
C LEU A 104 -11.38 10.02 4.12
N ARG A 105 -10.69 9.31 5.02
CA ARG A 105 -9.32 9.66 5.43
C ARG A 105 -8.37 9.73 4.23
N GLN A 106 -8.48 8.82 3.27
CA GLN A 106 -7.65 8.84 2.06
C GLN A 106 -8.07 9.93 1.07
N ILE A 107 -9.37 10.21 0.94
CA ILE A 107 -9.88 11.35 0.17
C ILE A 107 -9.34 12.66 0.75
N ASN A 108 -9.27 12.79 2.08
CA ASN A 108 -8.71 13.96 2.74
C ASN A 108 -7.18 14.09 2.53
N VAL A 109 -6.45 12.98 2.39
CA VAL A 109 -5.06 13.03 1.90
C VAL A 109 -5.01 13.67 0.52
N ALA A 110 -5.88 13.29 -0.41
CA ALA A 110 -5.96 13.90 -1.73
C ALA A 110 -6.31 15.40 -1.66
N ARG A 111 -7.29 15.78 -0.83
CA ARG A 111 -7.67 17.19 -0.61
C ARG A 111 -6.54 18.04 -0.07
N SER A 112 -5.70 17.48 0.81
CA SER A 112 -4.52 18.17 1.34
C SER A 112 -3.50 18.54 0.25
N LYS A 113 -3.60 17.92 -0.95
CA LYS A 113 -2.70 18.17 -2.08
C LYS A 113 -3.16 19.29 -3.00
N LEU A 114 -4.45 19.64 -2.98
CA LEU A 114 -5.02 20.68 -3.84
C LEU A 114 -4.30 22.04 -3.79
N PRO A 115 -3.81 22.53 -2.63
CA PRO A 115 -3.08 23.80 -2.58
C PRO A 115 -1.75 23.81 -3.36
N PHE A 116 -1.20 22.64 -3.67
CA PHE A 116 0.08 22.47 -4.36
C PHE A 116 -0.07 22.23 -5.87
N PHE A 117 -1.30 22.26 -6.40
CA PHE A 117 -1.54 22.06 -7.82
C PHE A 117 -1.00 23.24 -8.64
N PRO A 118 -0.60 23.02 -9.91
CA PRO A 118 -0.05 24.06 -10.77
C PRO A 118 -1.07 25.13 -11.18
N SER A 119 -2.38 24.85 -11.07
CA SER A 119 -3.45 25.79 -11.40
C SER A 119 -4.58 25.71 -10.39
N LYS A 120 -5.13 26.88 -10.02
CA LYS A 120 -6.30 27.00 -9.15
C LYS A 120 -7.56 26.41 -9.79
N ASP A 121 -7.72 26.58 -11.10
CA ASP A 121 -8.86 26.03 -11.84
C ASP A 121 -8.81 24.50 -11.84
N LEU A 122 -7.63 23.92 -12.06
CA LEU A 122 -7.43 22.48 -11.95
C LEU A 122 -7.74 21.96 -10.53
N ALA A 123 -7.30 22.68 -9.51
CA ALA A 123 -7.60 22.34 -8.12
C ALA A 123 -9.11 22.43 -7.82
N ALA A 124 -9.82 23.39 -8.39
CA ALA A 124 -11.27 23.53 -8.26
C ALA A 124 -12.02 22.38 -8.95
N SER A 125 -11.64 22.01 -10.18
CA SER A 125 -12.22 20.86 -10.87
C SER A 125 -11.97 19.55 -10.13
N MET A 126 -10.75 19.33 -9.63
CA MET A 126 -10.42 18.13 -8.85
C MET A 126 -11.17 18.07 -7.53
N ARG A 127 -11.47 19.21 -6.90
CA ARG A 127 -12.30 19.26 -5.69
C ARG A 127 -13.71 18.71 -5.93
N ILE A 128 -14.30 19.00 -7.10
CA ILE A 128 -15.60 18.45 -7.49
C ILE A 128 -15.52 16.93 -7.59
N VAL A 129 -14.48 16.39 -8.24
CA VAL A 129 -14.25 14.95 -8.35
C VAL A 129 -14.10 14.29 -6.97
N LEU A 130 -13.39 14.93 -6.05
CA LEU A 130 -13.21 14.40 -4.69
C LEU A 130 -14.50 14.42 -3.86
N ASN A 131 -15.37 15.40 -4.08
CA ASN A 131 -16.67 15.47 -3.41
C ASN A 131 -17.63 14.39 -3.94
N ASP A 132 -17.67 14.18 -5.25
CA ASP A 132 -18.41 13.08 -5.88
C ASP A 132 -17.91 11.70 -5.41
N LEU A 133 -16.59 11.53 -5.31
CA LEU A 133 -15.99 10.31 -4.77
C LEU A 133 -16.36 10.04 -3.31
N GLU A 134 -16.45 11.10 -2.47
CA GLU A 134 -16.89 10.95 -1.08
C GLU A 134 -18.35 10.48 -1.01
N GLN A 135 -19.24 11.05 -1.83
CA GLN A 135 -20.62 10.58 -1.90
C GLN A 135 -20.70 9.11 -2.35
N GLN A 136 -19.98 8.74 -3.41
CA GLN A 136 -19.88 7.35 -3.86
C GLN A 136 -19.35 6.41 -2.76
N ALA A 137 -18.43 6.89 -1.92
CA ALA A 137 -17.89 6.10 -0.81
C ALA A 137 -18.91 5.92 0.31
N LEU A 138 -19.72 6.94 0.58
CA LEU A 138 -20.82 6.85 1.53
C LEU A 138 -21.85 5.82 1.06
N ASP A 139 -22.36 5.97 -0.17
CA ASP A 139 -23.35 5.06 -0.77
C ASP A 139 -22.83 3.62 -0.81
N ALA A 140 -21.58 3.43 -1.25
CA ALA A 140 -20.98 2.11 -1.35
C ALA A 140 -20.74 1.44 0.01
N THR A 141 -20.79 2.16 1.13
CA THR A 141 -20.56 1.61 2.47
C THR A 141 -21.77 1.73 3.40
N GLU A 142 -22.91 2.17 2.88
CA GLU A 142 -24.16 2.36 3.64
C GLU A 142 -24.66 1.05 4.26
N GLU A 143 -24.78 -0.01 3.44
CA GLU A 143 -25.30 -1.30 3.91
C GLU A 143 -24.23 -2.14 4.65
N ALA A 144 -22.99 -2.10 4.17
CA ALA A 144 -21.90 -2.91 4.70
C ALA A 144 -20.53 -2.32 4.34
N PRO A 145 -19.50 -2.56 5.18
CA PRO A 145 -18.14 -2.20 4.79
C PRO A 145 -17.67 -2.98 3.56
N ILE A 146 -16.67 -2.43 2.87
CA ILE A 146 -16.04 -3.06 1.71
C ILE A 146 -14.88 -3.92 2.19
N LYS A 147 -14.79 -5.16 1.71
CA LYS A 147 -13.67 -6.07 2.00
C LYS A 147 -12.83 -6.23 0.74
N LEU A 148 -11.70 -5.53 0.65
CA LEU A 148 -10.86 -5.54 -0.54
C LEU A 148 -9.38 -5.55 -0.15
N GLY A 149 -8.60 -6.47 -0.75
CA GLY A 149 -7.18 -6.60 -0.43
C GLY A 149 -6.92 -7.15 0.98
N PHE A 150 -5.64 -7.21 1.33
CA PHE A 150 -5.19 -7.75 2.61
C PHE A 150 -3.82 -7.19 2.98
N ASP A 151 -3.56 -7.08 4.29
CA ASP A 151 -2.21 -7.00 4.82
C ASP A 151 -1.61 -8.40 4.88
N TYR A 152 -0.30 -8.51 4.88
CA TYR A 152 0.39 -9.79 5.03
C TYR A 152 1.56 -9.71 6.01
N VAL A 153 1.88 -10.86 6.59
CA VAL A 153 3.08 -11.08 7.40
C VAL A 153 3.82 -12.28 6.85
N VAL A 154 5.07 -12.08 6.44
CA VAL A 154 5.98 -13.14 6.03
C VAL A 154 6.99 -13.39 7.13
N SER A 155 7.14 -14.65 7.55
CA SER A 155 8.10 -15.06 8.58
C SER A 155 9.26 -15.82 7.94
N VAL A 156 10.49 -15.36 8.19
CA VAL A 156 11.71 -16.06 7.79
C VAL A 156 12.62 -16.28 9.00
N GLU A 157 13.39 -17.35 8.98
CA GLU A 157 14.32 -17.70 10.05
C GLU A 157 15.74 -17.86 9.49
N LYS A 158 16.73 -17.27 10.18
CA LYS A 158 18.14 -17.39 9.81
C LYS A 158 18.64 -18.79 10.12
N LEU A 159 19.34 -19.39 9.16
CA LEU A 159 19.90 -20.72 9.32
C LEU A 159 21.00 -20.74 10.39
N HIS A 160 21.20 -21.90 11.00
CA HIS A 160 22.35 -22.18 11.85
C HIS A 160 23.56 -22.50 10.96
N ILE A 161 24.26 -21.46 10.52
CA ILE A 161 25.52 -21.55 9.78
C ILE A 161 26.65 -21.12 10.70
#